data_AF-A0A960SFG6-F1
#
_entry.id   AF-A0A960SFG6-F1
#
_cell.length_a   1.000
_cell.length_b   1.000
_cell.length_c   1.000
_cell.angle_alpha   90.00
_cell.angle_beta   90.00
_cell.angle_gamma   90.00
#
_symmetry.space_group_name_H-M   'P 1'
#
loop_
_entity.id
_entity.type
_entity.pdbx_description
1 polymer ?
#
loop_
_entity_poly.entity_id
_entity_poly.type
_entity_poly.pdbx_seq_one_letter_code
_entity_poly.pdbx_strand_id
1 'polypeptide(L)'
;MATQVNQQDLDQPRKEALFTLPAFLGRCITKHMLRGREAKNLTMVYVMVNVLLTTVPMAILQFYLEGLVPLWTSCVLGIAYITFTLRMNARSFILALHFSTHSPVFRRKWNGLRHLNSSLICNFFGIPIWCYYAHHVVMHHDENNLMPHDVSSTMPYRRDSRLDHWRYILRYVFFAWFELPYHLMKKGNLSAGFRCILGVLIYVSAVGWLVILKPVATHFVFILPALILSYALMEGNWKQHIFVDPDDPDNPYKSTYTCINTSTNALNFNDGYHVEHHVNPNLPWYM
;
A
#
# COMPACT_ATOMS: atom_id res chain seq x y z
N MET A 1 -6.94 3.66 -39.08
CA MET A 1 -7.42 3.54 -37.69
C MET A 1 -6.29 3.98 -36.80
N ALA A 2 -6.45 5.07 -36.03
CA ALA A 2 -5.50 5.40 -34.99
C ALA A 2 -5.67 4.37 -33.86
N THR A 3 -4.65 3.58 -33.58
CA THR A 3 -4.60 2.73 -32.39
C THR A 3 -4.74 3.65 -31.17
N GLN A 4 -5.65 3.33 -30.25
CA GLN A 4 -5.74 4.09 -28.99
C GLN A 4 -4.39 4.01 -28.28
N VAL A 5 -3.93 5.15 -27.74
CA VAL A 5 -2.62 5.30 -27.09
C VAL A 5 -2.47 4.32 -25.92
N ASN A 6 -3.55 3.77 -25.36
CA ASN A 6 -3.55 2.84 -24.24
C ASN A 6 -4.14 1.45 -24.56
N GLN A 7 -4.18 1.05 -25.83
CA GLN A 7 -4.85 -0.18 -26.26
C GLN A 7 -4.36 -1.42 -25.51
N GLN A 8 -3.06 -1.54 -25.25
CA GLN A 8 -2.52 -2.69 -24.53
C GLN A 8 -3.06 -2.77 -23.10
N ASP A 9 -3.25 -1.64 -22.42
CA ASP A 9 -3.77 -1.60 -21.06
C ASP A 9 -5.27 -1.95 -20.97
N LEU A 10 -6.02 -1.65 -22.03
CA LEU A 10 -7.44 -2.00 -22.16
C LEU A 10 -7.63 -3.49 -22.46
N ASP A 11 -6.79 -4.05 -23.33
CA ASP A 11 -6.95 -5.42 -23.83
C ASP A 11 -6.35 -6.48 -22.91
N GLN A 12 -5.35 -6.12 -22.11
CA GLN A 12 -4.63 -7.09 -21.31
C GLN A 12 -5.49 -7.65 -20.15
N PRO A 13 -5.40 -8.97 -19.88
CA PRO A 13 -6.14 -9.56 -18.79
C PRO A 13 -5.63 -9.07 -17.44
N ARG A 14 -6.57 -8.71 -16.57
CA ARG A 14 -6.33 -8.33 -15.17
C ARG A 14 -5.81 -9.52 -14.38
N LYS A 15 -4.67 -9.36 -13.69
CA LYS A 15 -4.00 -10.44 -12.93
C LYS A 15 -3.47 -9.95 -11.58
N GLU A 16 -4.23 -9.09 -10.91
CA GLU A 16 -3.90 -8.57 -9.59
C GLU A 16 -4.21 -9.59 -8.48
N ALA A 17 -5.30 -10.34 -8.61
CA ALA A 17 -5.66 -11.37 -7.64
C ALA A 17 -4.98 -12.72 -7.98
N LEU A 18 -4.39 -13.37 -6.97
CA LEU A 18 -3.80 -14.71 -7.07
C LEU A 18 -4.81 -15.77 -7.53
N PHE A 19 -6.00 -15.76 -6.93
CA PHE A 19 -7.15 -16.56 -7.37
C PHE A 19 -8.45 -15.76 -7.19
N THR A 20 -9.53 -16.26 -7.80
CA THR A 20 -10.86 -15.65 -7.76
C THR A 20 -11.85 -16.56 -7.02
N LEU A 21 -12.92 -15.97 -6.49
CA LEU A 21 -14.01 -16.75 -5.90
C LEU A 21 -14.87 -17.42 -6.99
N PRO A 22 -15.57 -18.51 -6.65
CA PRO A 22 -16.60 -19.08 -7.52
C PRO A 22 -17.53 -18.02 -8.10
N ALA A 23 -17.85 -18.12 -9.38
CA ALA A 23 -18.55 -17.08 -10.13
C ALA A 23 -19.90 -16.67 -9.50
N PHE A 24 -20.60 -17.61 -8.84
CA PHE A 24 -21.86 -17.30 -8.15
C PHE A 24 -21.65 -16.37 -6.94
N LEU A 25 -20.57 -16.56 -6.17
CA LEU A 25 -20.21 -15.68 -5.06
C LEU A 25 -19.79 -14.30 -5.59
N GLY A 26 -18.98 -14.28 -6.65
CA GLY A 26 -18.59 -13.03 -7.31
C GLY A 26 -19.81 -12.20 -7.73
N ARG A 27 -20.77 -12.80 -8.43
CA ARG A 27 -22.04 -12.16 -8.82
C ARG A 27 -22.84 -11.66 -7.61
N CYS A 28 -22.89 -12.45 -6.53
CA CYS A 28 -23.59 -12.08 -5.31
C CYS A 28 -22.94 -10.83 -4.65
N ILE A 29 -21.62 -10.84 -4.48
CA ILE A 29 -20.85 -9.73 -3.90
C ILE A 29 -21.04 -8.46 -4.73
N THR A 30 -20.89 -8.53 -6.06
CA THR A 30 -21.09 -7.38 -6.94
C THR A 30 -22.50 -6.81 -6.85
N LYS A 31 -23.52 -7.68 -6.81
CA LYS A 31 -24.92 -7.26 -6.76
C LYS A 31 -25.31 -6.64 -5.41
N HIS A 32 -24.81 -7.17 -4.30
CA HIS A 32 -25.31 -6.85 -2.96
C HIS A 32 -24.36 -6.01 -2.09
N MET A 33 -23.05 -6.10 -2.33
CA MET A 33 -22.03 -5.50 -1.45
C MET A 33 -21.29 -4.33 -2.07
N LEU A 34 -21.00 -4.37 -3.37
CA LEU A 34 -20.18 -3.34 -4.04
C LEU A 34 -20.98 -2.09 -4.41
N ARG A 35 -20.31 -0.94 -4.29
CA ARG A 35 -20.79 0.36 -4.79
C ARG A 35 -20.76 0.37 -6.32
N GLY A 36 -21.74 1.01 -6.95
CA GLY A 36 -21.86 1.07 -8.42
C GLY A 36 -22.19 -0.25 -9.12
N ARG A 37 -22.15 -1.40 -8.41
CA ARG A 37 -22.19 -2.75 -8.99
C ARG A 37 -21.08 -2.98 -10.04
N GLU A 38 -19.99 -2.25 -9.91
CA GLU A 38 -18.85 -2.39 -10.80
C GLU A 38 -18.17 -3.74 -10.54
N ALA A 39 -18.18 -4.61 -11.55
CA ALA A 39 -17.45 -5.87 -11.48
C ALA A 39 -15.94 -5.65 -11.28
N LYS A 40 -15.40 -4.51 -11.73
CA LYS A 40 -13.99 -4.13 -11.58
C LYS A 40 -13.56 -3.98 -10.11
N ASN A 41 -14.47 -3.51 -9.23
CA ASN A 41 -14.25 -3.44 -7.78
C ASN A 41 -14.16 -4.81 -7.09
N LEU A 42 -14.62 -5.88 -7.75
CA LEU A 42 -14.58 -7.23 -7.20
C LEU A 42 -13.14 -7.74 -7.06
N THR A 43 -12.22 -7.28 -7.91
CA THR A 43 -10.80 -7.65 -7.85
C THR A 43 -10.17 -7.27 -6.51
N MET A 44 -10.54 -6.13 -5.92
CA MET A 44 -10.06 -5.75 -4.58
C MET A 44 -10.57 -6.69 -3.49
N VAL A 45 -11.80 -7.17 -3.63
CA VAL A 45 -12.36 -8.19 -2.73
C VAL A 45 -11.61 -9.50 -2.89
N TYR A 46 -11.26 -9.90 -4.11
CA TYR A 46 -10.42 -11.08 -4.34
C TYR A 46 -9.04 -10.93 -3.73
N VAL A 47 -8.38 -9.78 -3.87
CA VAL A 47 -7.10 -9.52 -3.20
C VAL A 47 -7.24 -9.63 -1.68
N MET A 48 -8.26 -8.99 -1.09
CA MET A 48 -8.53 -9.09 0.35
C MET A 48 -8.72 -10.54 0.80
N VAL A 49 -9.53 -11.31 0.08
CA VAL A 49 -9.78 -12.73 0.36
C VAL A 49 -8.52 -13.57 0.21
N ASN A 50 -7.72 -13.33 -0.84
CA ASN A 50 -6.47 -14.06 -1.07
C ASN A 50 -5.52 -13.88 0.10
N VAL A 51 -5.37 -12.65 0.62
CA VAL A 51 -4.54 -12.39 1.80
C VAL A 51 -5.10 -13.07 3.05
N LEU A 52 -6.42 -13.00 3.27
CA LEU A 52 -7.09 -13.66 4.39
C LEU A 52 -7.01 -15.19 4.36
N LEU A 53 -6.88 -15.79 3.17
CA LEU A 53 -6.79 -17.24 2.99
C LEU A 53 -5.35 -17.75 2.80
N THR A 54 -4.36 -16.86 2.67
CA THR A 54 -2.95 -17.24 2.47
C THR A 54 -2.04 -16.64 3.53
N THR A 55 -1.73 -15.34 3.44
CA THR A 55 -0.83 -14.64 4.36
C THR A 55 -1.29 -14.73 5.82
N VAL A 56 -2.58 -14.51 6.12
CA VAL A 56 -3.03 -14.54 7.52
C VAL A 56 -2.92 -15.95 8.14
N PRO A 57 -3.40 -17.03 7.51
CA PRO A 57 -3.21 -18.39 8.04
C PRO A 57 -1.74 -18.79 8.17
N MET A 58 -0.89 -18.45 7.21
CA MET A 58 0.54 -18.76 7.31
C MET A 58 1.22 -17.99 8.44
N ALA A 59 0.83 -16.74 8.69
CA ALA A 59 1.32 -15.98 9.84
C ALA A 59 0.89 -16.64 11.16
N ILE A 60 -0.39 -17.02 11.28
CA ILE A 60 -0.89 -17.74 12.47
C ILE A 60 -0.12 -19.05 12.67
N LEU A 61 0.11 -19.81 11.59
CA LEU A 61 0.87 -21.06 11.63
C LEU A 61 2.31 -20.81 12.10
N GLN A 62 2.97 -19.75 11.62
CA GLN A 62 4.32 -19.39 12.03
C GLN A 62 4.39 -19.10 13.55
N PHE A 63 3.42 -18.33 14.08
CA PHE A 63 3.32 -18.06 15.53
C PHE A 63 3.00 -19.31 16.35
N TYR A 64 2.16 -20.20 15.83
CA TYR A 64 1.78 -21.44 16.50
C TYR A 64 2.96 -22.42 16.60
N LEU A 65 3.72 -22.58 15.51
CA LEU A 65 4.82 -23.56 15.43
C LEU A 65 6.09 -23.10 16.16
N GLU A 66 6.29 -21.81 16.36
CA GLU A 66 7.47 -21.31 17.08
C GLU A 66 7.50 -21.87 18.52
N GLY A 67 8.59 -22.57 18.87
CA GLY A 67 8.75 -23.29 20.14
C GLY A 67 8.21 -24.73 20.12
N LEU A 68 7.42 -25.12 19.11
CA LEU A 68 7.02 -26.51 18.87
C LEU A 68 7.96 -27.23 17.89
N VAL A 69 8.60 -26.47 17.00
CA VAL A 69 9.60 -26.97 16.04
C VAL A 69 10.99 -26.41 16.34
N PRO A 70 12.08 -27.06 15.88
CA PRO A 70 13.42 -26.52 16.01
C PRO A 70 13.54 -25.12 15.40
N LEU A 71 14.41 -24.29 15.99
CA LEU A 71 14.64 -22.89 15.57
C LEU A 71 14.88 -22.77 14.05
N TRP A 72 15.75 -23.62 13.50
CA TRP A 72 16.06 -23.59 12.06
C TRP A 72 14.81 -23.83 11.20
N THR A 73 13.93 -24.75 11.61
CA THR A 73 12.68 -25.05 10.90
C THR A 73 11.74 -23.84 10.97
N SER A 74 11.61 -23.21 12.14
CA SER A 74 10.82 -21.97 12.28
C SER A 74 11.35 -20.85 11.38
N CYS A 75 12.68 -20.67 11.30
CA CYS A 75 13.27 -19.69 10.38
C CYS A 75 13.01 -20.01 8.90
N VAL A 76 13.13 -21.28 8.48
CA VAL A 76 12.83 -21.70 7.11
C VAL A 76 11.36 -21.44 6.75
N LEU A 77 10.43 -21.75 7.65
CA LEU A 77 9.01 -21.44 7.49
C LEU A 77 8.76 -19.93 7.42
N GLY A 78 9.49 -19.15 8.22
CA GLY A 78 9.45 -17.68 8.18
C GLY A 78 9.93 -17.10 6.85
N ILE A 79 11.03 -17.63 6.29
CA ILE A 79 11.54 -17.26 4.96
C ILE A 79 10.52 -17.62 3.87
N ALA A 80 9.91 -18.81 3.95
CA ALA A 80 8.88 -19.24 3.01
C ALA A 80 7.65 -18.31 3.09
N TYR A 81 7.20 -18.00 4.31
CA TYR A 81 6.10 -17.06 4.57
C TYR A 81 6.34 -15.69 3.93
N ILE A 82 7.49 -15.07 4.22
CA ILE A 82 7.74 -13.70 3.77
C ILE A 82 7.96 -13.65 2.25
N THR A 83 8.67 -14.65 1.69
CA THR A 83 8.89 -14.75 0.24
C THR A 83 7.56 -14.89 -0.49
N PHE A 84 6.67 -15.77 -0.01
CA PHE A 84 5.34 -15.92 -0.59
C PHE A 84 4.53 -14.63 -0.46
N THR A 85 4.47 -14.05 0.74
CA THR A 85 3.65 -12.86 1.01
C THR A 85 4.08 -11.67 0.16
N LEU A 86 5.39 -11.42 0.06
CA LEU A 86 5.94 -10.34 -0.77
C LEU A 86 5.70 -10.57 -2.26
N ARG A 87 5.97 -11.78 -2.76
CA ARG A 87 5.90 -12.08 -4.20
C ARG A 87 4.46 -12.19 -4.71
N MET A 88 3.57 -12.76 -3.92
CA MET A 88 2.21 -13.11 -4.37
C MET A 88 1.17 -12.06 -3.97
N ASN A 89 1.34 -11.39 -2.82
CA ASN A 89 0.30 -10.56 -2.24
C ASN A 89 0.67 -9.09 -2.06
N ALA A 90 1.93 -8.75 -1.74
CA ALA A 90 2.26 -7.39 -1.31
C ALA A 90 1.91 -6.31 -2.33
N ARG A 91 2.33 -6.49 -3.60
CA ARG A 91 2.03 -5.54 -4.67
C ARG A 91 0.53 -5.32 -4.85
N SER A 92 -0.22 -6.41 -5.03
CA SER A 92 -1.66 -6.34 -5.26
C SER A 92 -2.41 -5.80 -4.05
N PHE A 93 -2.00 -6.16 -2.84
CA PHE A 93 -2.61 -5.66 -1.61
C PHE A 93 -2.35 -4.17 -1.42
N ILE A 94 -1.10 -3.71 -1.57
CA ILE A 94 -0.75 -2.29 -1.40
C ILE A 94 -1.53 -1.43 -2.40
N LEU A 95 -1.67 -1.87 -3.65
CA LEU A 95 -2.43 -1.11 -4.65
C LEU A 95 -3.96 -1.22 -4.47
N ALA A 96 -4.46 -2.35 -3.97
CA ALA A 96 -5.86 -2.43 -3.55
C ALA A 96 -6.14 -1.52 -2.33
N LEU A 97 -5.20 -1.43 -1.38
CA LEU A 97 -5.25 -0.51 -0.24
C LEU A 97 -5.21 0.94 -0.73
N HIS A 98 -4.29 1.27 -1.63
CA HIS A 98 -4.18 2.56 -2.31
C HIS A 98 -5.55 2.97 -2.85
N PHE A 99 -6.12 2.16 -3.74
CA PHE A 99 -7.39 2.49 -4.39
C PHE A 99 -8.54 2.64 -3.38
N SER A 100 -8.68 1.66 -2.48
CA SER A 100 -9.81 1.63 -1.55
C SER A 100 -9.76 2.74 -0.49
N THR A 101 -8.60 3.41 -0.36
CA THR A 101 -8.41 4.58 0.49
C THR A 101 -8.96 5.85 -0.15
N HIS A 102 -8.83 5.98 -1.48
CA HIS A 102 -9.41 7.10 -2.25
C HIS A 102 -10.90 6.92 -2.51
N SER A 103 -11.29 5.71 -2.96
CA SER A 103 -12.65 5.45 -3.43
C SER A 103 -13.34 4.34 -2.61
N PRO A 104 -14.51 4.60 -2.00
CA PRO A 104 -15.27 3.58 -1.29
C PRO A 104 -15.75 2.44 -2.20
N VAL A 105 -15.19 1.25 -2.00
CA VAL A 105 -15.51 0.01 -2.75
C VAL A 105 -16.87 -0.58 -2.36
N PHE A 106 -17.22 -0.52 -1.07
CA PHE A 106 -18.42 -1.13 -0.51
C PHE A 106 -19.58 -0.14 -0.43
N ARG A 107 -20.82 -0.66 -0.43
CA ARG A 107 -22.01 0.13 -0.08
C ARG A 107 -21.99 0.47 1.39
N ARG A 108 -22.72 1.53 1.78
CA ARG A 108 -22.83 2.02 3.16
C ARG A 108 -23.08 0.91 4.20
N LYS A 109 -23.98 -0.04 3.92
CA LYS A 109 -24.27 -1.20 4.79
C LYS A 109 -23.04 -2.08 5.06
N TRP A 110 -22.12 -2.17 4.11
CA TRP A 110 -20.93 -3.02 4.14
C TRP A 110 -19.64 -2.22 4.31
N ASN A 111 -19.71 -0.91 4.58
CA ASN A 111 -18.53 -0.05 4.73
C ASN A 111 -17.59 -0.52 5.84
N GLY A 112 -18.08 -1.27 6.84
CA GLY A 112 -17.24 -1.89 7.86
C GLY A 112 -16.12 -2.76 7.29
N LEU A 113 -16.35 -3.42 6.15
CA LEU A 113 -15.37 -4.31 5.51
C LEU A 113 -14.11 -3.58 5.03
N ARG A 114 -14.16 -2.26 4.81
CA ARG A 114 -12.95 -1.49 4.46
C ARG A 114 -11.88 -1.59 5.55
N HIS A 115 -12.31 -1.72 6.82
CA HIS A 115 -11.41 -1.81 7.97
C HIS A 115 -10.63 -3.14 7.98
N LEU A 116 -11.09 -4.18 7.29
CA LEU A 116 -10.27 -5.38 7.10
C LEU A 116 -8.96 -5.03 6.39
N ASN A 117 -9.02 -4.26 5.29
CA ASN A 117 -7.82 -3.84 4.59
C ASN A 117 -7.06 -2.75 5.35
N SER A 118 -7.73 -1.66 5.72
CA SER A 118 -7.09 -0.45 6.23
C SER A 118 -6.74 -0.47 7.73
N SER A 119 -7.05 -1.56 8.43
CA SER A 119 -6.88 -1.64 9.88
C SER A 119 -6.38 -2.98 10.40
N LEU A 120 -6.70 -4.10 9.75
CA LEU A 120 -6.22 -5.43 10.13
C LEU A 120 -5.10 -5.90 9.22
N ILE A 121 -5.41 -6.07 7.93
CA ILE A 121 -4.52 -6.73 6.96
C ILE A 121 -3.27 -5.89 6.68
N CYS A 122 -3.38 -4.55 6.64
CA CYS A 122 -2.25 -3.67 6.40
C CYS A 122 -1.08 -3.85 7.38
N ASN A 123 -1.34 -4.32 8.61
CA ASN A 123 -0.27 -4.58 9.58
C ASN A 123 0.66 -5.74 9.17
N PHE A 124 0.16 -6.75 8.43
CA PHE A 124 1.01 -7.82 7.88
C PHE A 124 1.93 -7.31 6.76
N PHE A 125 1.67 -6.11 6.25
CA PHE A 125 2.49 -5.39 5.30
C PHE A 125 3.25 -4.24 5.97
N GLY A 126 3.27 -4.22 7.31
CA GLY A 126 3.99 -3.25 8.12
C GLY A 126 3.49 -1.82 8.05
N ILE A 127 2.21 -1.65 7.71
CA ILE A 127 1.53 -0.37 7.64
C ILE A 127 0.59 -0.26 8.85
N PRO A 128 0.90 0.60 9.83
CA PRO A 128 0.02 0.79 10.98
C PRO A 128 -1.34 1.34 10.56
N ILE A 129 -2.35 1.00 11.36
CA ILE A 129 -3.71 1.54 11.20
C ILE A 129 -3.69 3.07 11.13
N TRP A 130 -4.51 3.63 10.23
CA TRP A 130 -4.65 5.07 9.93
C TRP A 130 -3.46 5.74 9.24
N CYS A 131 -2.22 5.25 9.40
CA CYS A 131 -1.04 5.89 8.84
C CYS A 131 -1.05 5.98 7.32
N TYR A 132 -1.52 4.94 6.61
CA TYR A 132 -1.58 4.98 5.15
C TYR A 132 -2.50 6.09 4.62
N TYR A 133 -3.72 6.20 5.15
CA TYR A 133 -4.67 7.26 4.78
C TYR A 133 -4.11 8.64 5.09
N ALA A 134 -3.52 8.79 6.27
CA ALA A 134 -2.97 10.07 6.71
C ALA A 134 -1.74 10.50 5.90
N HIS A 135 -0.88 9.56 5.52
CA HIS A 135 0.25 9.81 4.64
C HIS A 135 -0.22 10.11 3.22
N HIS A 136 -0.96 9.18 2.62
CA HIS A 136 -1.25 9.20 1.19
C HIS A 136 -2.31 10.25 0.84
N VAL A 137 -3.45 10.24 1.52
CA VAL A 137 -4.60 11.09 1.15
C VAL A 137 -4.52 12.45 1.82
N VAL A 138 -4.26 12.47 3.13
CA VAL A 138 -4.34 13.72 3.90
C VAL A 138 -3.14 14.63 3.69
N MET A 139 -1.96 14.06 3.41
CA MET A 139 -0.73 14.83 3.22
C MET A 139 -0.27 14.77 1.76
N HIS A 140 0.11 13.61 1.25
CA HIS A 140 0.80 13.51 -0.04
C HIS A 140 -0.03 14.01 -1.22
N HIS A 141 -1.33 13.68 -1.28
CA HIS A 141 -2.24 14.20 -2.31
C HIS A 141 -2.69 15.65 -2.08
N ASP A 142 -2.70 16.13 -0.84
CA ASP A 142 -3.01 17.53 -0.53
C ASP A 142 -1.84 18.44 -0.92
N GLU A 143 -0.62 17.96 -0.73
CA GLU A 143 0.63 18.72 -0.89
C GLU A 143 1.39 18.35 -2.18
N ASN A 144 0.92 17.40 -2.98
CA ASN A 144 1.49 16.98 -4.27
C ASN A 144 3.02 16.80 -4.29
N ASN A 145 3.59 16.09 -3.30
CA ASN A 145 5.04 15.87 -3.21
C ASN A 145 5.86 17.18 -3.07
N LEU A 146 5.25 18.28 -2.62
CA LEU A 146 5.93 19.56 -2.39
C LEU A 146 6.60 19.67 -1.03
N MET A 147 7.83 20.18 -1.00
CA MET A 147 8.44 20.66 0.23
C MET A 147 7.96 22.09 0.59
N PRO A 148 7.85 22.43 1.89
CA PRO A 148 8.19 21.64 3.07
C PRO A 148 7.00 20.83 3.63
N HIS A 149 5.94 20.64 2.85
CA HIS A 149 4.65 20.19 3.38
C HIS A 149 4.36 18.69 3.21
N ASP A 150 4.93 18.05 2.19
CA ASP A 150 4.92 16.60 2.08
C ASP A 150 6.21 16.03 2.70
N VAL A 151 6.13 15.37 3.85
CA VAL A 151 7.32 14.78 4.51
C VAL A 151 7.97 13.64 3.72
N SER A 152 7.27 13.12 2.70
CA SER A 152 7.77 12.15 1.73
C SER A 152 8.22 12.77 0.40
N SER A 153 8.29 14.10 0.33
CA SER A 153 8.73 14.81 -0.87
C SER A 153 10.13 14.40 -1.31
N THR A 154 10.26 14.19 -2.61
CA THR A 154 11.55 13.88 -3.26
C THR A 154 12.32 15.14 -3.65
N MET A 155 11.72 16.34 -3.64
CA MET A 155 12.35 17.58 -4.14
C MET A 155 13.75 17.89 -3.57
N PRO A 156 14.06 17.65 -2.28
CA PRO A 156 15.37 18.02 -1.71
C PRO A 156 16.57 17.20 -2.22
N TYR A 157 16.32 16.12 -2.96
CA TYR A 157 17.32 15.09 -3.23
C TYR A 157 17.81 15.12 -4.67
N ARG A 158 19.11 14.93 -4.90
CA ARG A 158 19.64 14.83 -6.26
C ARG A 158 19.32 13.46 -6.87
N ARG A 159 18.76 13.48 -8.09
CA ARG A 159 18.31 12.26 -8.80
C ARG A 159 19.45 11.36 -9.25
N ASP A 160 20.63 11.92 -9.49
CA ASP A 160 21.86 11.22 -9.91
C ASP A 160 22.69 10.70 -8.73
N SER A 161 22.29 10.97 -7.49
CA SER A 161 23.04 10.61 -6.28
C SER A 161 22.45 9.39 -5.58
N ARG A 162 23.20 8.29 -5.58
CA ARG A 162 22.84 7.09 -4.78
C ARG A 162 22.78 7.39 -3.29
N LEU A 163 23.62 8.30 -2.80
CA LEU A 163 23.61 8.70 -1.40
C LEU A 163 22.31 9.42 -1.04
N ASP A 164 21.83 10.33 -1.89
CA ASP A 164 20.58 11.05 -1.64
C ASP A 164 19.37 10.13 -1.74
N HIS A 165 19.38 9.17 -2.67
CA HIS A 165 18.36 8.12 -2.75
C HIS A 165 18.28 7.29 -1.46
N TRP A 166 19.42 6.84 -0.92
CA TRP A 166 19.43 6.14 0.37
C TRP A 166 19.03 7.03 1.54
N ARG A 167 19.46 8.30 1.56
CA ARG A 167 19.04 9.26 2.60
C ARG A 167 17.54 9.47 2.59
N TYR A 168 16.92 9.56 1.42
CA TYR A 168 15.47 9.66 1.26
C TYR A 168 14.75 8.45 1.85
N ILE A 169 15.15 7.25 1.42
CA ILE A 169 14.52 5.99 1.89
C ILE A 169 14.69 5.81 3.39
N LEU A 170 15.92 5.95 3.92
CA LEU A 170 16.20 5.73 5.34
C LEU A 170 15.50 6.77 6.22
N ARG A 171 15.37 8.02 5.74
CA ARG A 171 14.60 9.04 6.44
C ARG A 171 13.16 8.56 6.67
N TYR A 172 12.50 8.09 5.62
CA TYR A 172 11.13 7.60 5.74
C TYR A 172 11.05 6.37 6.66
N VAL A 173 11.89 5.36 6.42
CA VAL A 173 11.86 4.08 7.17
C VAL A 173 11.98 4.30 8.69
N PHE A 174 12.79 5.27 9.14
CA PHE A 174 13.03 5.50 10.56
C PHE A 174 12.28 6.70 11.16
N PHE A 175 12.02 7.75 10.40
CA PHE A 175 11.49 9.00 10.94
C PHE A 175 10.03 9.30 10.55
N ALA A 176 9.46 8.66 9.53
CA ALA A 176 8.07 8.91 9.13
C ALA A 176 7.06 8.67 10.25
N TRP A 177 7.36 7.73 11.15
CA TRP A 177 6.59 7.42 12.36
C TRP A 177 6.38 8.64 13.29
N PHE A 178 7.29 9.61 13.22
CA PHE A 178 7.25 10.85 14.02
C PHE A 178 6.96 12.08 13.15
N GLU A 179 7.60 12.18 11.98
CA GLU A 179 7.48 13.33 11.07
C GLU A 179 6.05 13.49 10.56
N LEU A 180 5.37 12.41 10.18
CA LEU A 180 3.99 12.45 9.67
C LEU A 180 2.99 12.99 10.71
N PRO A 181 2.85 12.40 11.92
CA PRO A 181 1.90 12.92 12.90
C PRO A 181 2.24 14.36 13.33
N TYR A 182 3.53 14.66 13.52
CA TYR A 182 3.96 16.02 13.86
C TYR A 182 3.55 17.03 12.78
N HIS A 183 3.81 16.69 11.51
CA HIS A 183 3.46 17.53 10.38
C HIS A 183 1.94 17.79 10.32
N LEU A 184 1.13 16.73 10.41
CA LEU A 184 -0.33 16.82 10.38
C LEU A 184 -0.88 17.71 11.50
N MET A 185 -0.33 17.59 12.71
CA MET A 185 -0.73 18.42 13.84
C MET A 185 -0.33 19.89 13.63
N LYS A 186 0.86 20.13 13.07
CA LYS A 186 1.35 21.49 12.75
C LYS A 186 0.48 22.18 11.69
N LYS A 187 -0.05 21.44 10.73
CA LYS A 187 -1.04 21.92 9.73
C LYS A 187 -2.47 22.04 10.28
N GLY A 188 -2.70 21.74 11.57
CA GLY A 188 -4.00 21.84 12.22
C GLY A 188 -4.90 20.61 12.06
N ASN A 189 -4.45 19.56 11.37
CA ASN A 189 -5.20 18.31 11.24
C ASN A 189 -4.97 17.39 12.45
N LEU A 190 -5.42 17.87 13.62
CA LEU A 190 -5.24 17.19 14.90
C LEU A 190 -5.84 15.77 14.90
N SER A 191 -6.98 15.57 14.23
CA SER A 191 -7.64 14.26 14.18
C SER A 191 -6.77 13.21 13.46
N ALA A 192 -6.22 13.55 12.29
CA ALA A 192 -5.34 12.64 11.55
C ALA A 192 -4.01 12.42 12.29
N GLY A 193 -3.44 13.50 12.86
CA GLY A 193 -2.21 13.43 13.67
C GLY A 193 -2.33 12.51 14.88
N PHE A 194 -3.36 12.70 15.72
CA PHE A 194 -3.59 11.84 16.89
C PHE A 194 -3.87 10.38 16.51
N ARG A 195 -4.63 10.14 15.43
CA ARG A 195 -4.84 8.78 14.92
C ARG A 195 -3.54 8.13 14.48
N CYS A 196 -2.65 8.86 13.79
CA CYS A 196 -1.34 8.34 13.44
C CYS A 196 -0.53 7.96 14.68
N ILE A 197 -0.45 8.86 15.68
CA ILE A 197 0.25 8.58 16.95
C ILE A 197 -0.31 7.31 17.59
N LEU A 198 -1.63 7.21 17.74
CA LEU A 198 -2.27 6.05 18.33
C LEU A 198 -2.01 4.77 17.52
N GLY A 199 -2.11 4.83 16.19
CA GLY A 199 -1.85 3.70 15.31
C GLY A 199 -0.41 3.20 15.40
N VAL A 200 0.56 4.11 15.41
CA VAL A 200 1.98 3.81 15.63
C VAL A 200 2.21 3.19 17.01
N LEU A 201 1.64 3.78 18.07
CA LEU A 201 1.79 3.25 19.44
C LEU A 201 1.21 1.84 19.57
N ILE A 202 0.02 1.59 19.00
CA ILE A 202 -0.60 0.26 18.98
C ILE A 202 0.31 -0.72 18.26
N TYR A 203 0.78 -0.37 17.06
CA TYR A 203 1.62 -1.25 16.24
C TYR A 203 2.96 -1.57 16.93
N VAL A 204 3.70 -0.55 17.37
CA VAL A 204 5.01 -0.71 18.02
C VAL A 204 4.89 -1.46 19.34
N SER A 205 3.87 -1.17 20.15
CA SER A 205 3.67 -1.87 21.43
C SER A 205 3.27 -3.32 21.21
N ALA A 206 2.39 -3.61 20.24
CA ALA A 206 2.00 -4.97 19.90
C ALA A 206 3.19 -5.77 19.36
N VAL A 207 3.97 -5.20 18.43
CA VAL A 207 5.17 -5.83 17.89
C VAL A 207 6.21 -6.04 18.98
N GLY A 208 6.46 -5.04 19.83
CA GLY A 208 7.39 -5.15 20.96
C GLY A 208 7.00 -6.26 21.95
N TRP A 209 5.71 -6.36 22.27
CA TRP A 209 5.17 -7.45 23.08
C TRP A 209 5.34 -8.82 22.40
N LEU A 210 5.04 -8.91 21.10
CA LEU A 210 5.17 -10.16 20.35
C LEU A 210 6.62 -10.60 20.17
N VAL A 211 7.59 -9.67 20.07
CA VAL A 211 9.03 -10.01 20.05
C VAL A 211 9.44 -10.74 21.33
N ILE A 212 8.91 -10.35 22.49
CA ILE A 212 9.21 -11.00 23.76
C ILE A 212 8.64 -12.43 23.80
N LEU A 213 7.44 -12.63 23.25
CA LEU A 213 6.75 -13.92 23.29
C LEU A 213 7.22 -14.91 22.20
N LYS A 214 7.40 -14.42 20.98
CA LYS A 214 7.58 -15.17 19.74
C LYS A 214 8.50 -14.39 18.78
N PRO A 215 9.79 -14.25 19.11
CA PRO A 215 10.71 -13.39 18.37
C PRO A 215 10.88 -13.77 16.89
N VAL A 216 10.91 -15.06 16.57
CA VAL A 216 11.15 -15.53 15.20
C VAL A 216 9.95 -15.23 14.31
N ALA A 217 8.75 -15.61 14.75
CA ALA A 217 7.51 -15.32 14.03
C ALA A 217 7.31 -13.82 13.88
N THR A 218 7.52 -13.05 14.95
CA THR A 218 7.36 -11.59 14.91
C THR A 218 8.33 -10.93 13.93
N HIS A 219 9.56 -11.42 13.85
CA HIS A 219 10.56 -10.94 12.89
C HIS A 219 10.08 -11.10 11.45
N PHE A 220 9.63 -12.31 11.07
CA PHE A 220 9.19 -12.59 9.70
C PHE A 220 7.81 -12.03 9.35
N VAL A 221 6.89 -11.93 10.32
CA VAL A 221 5.50 -11.51 10.09
C VAL A 221 5.30 -9.99 10.14
N PHE A 222 6.04 -9.27 10.98
CA PHE A 222 5.79 -7.83 11.19
C PHE A 222 7.02 -6.96 10.96
N ILE A 223 8.20 -7.36 11.45
CA ILE A 223 9.39 -6.50 11.38
C ILE A 223 9.95 -6.43 9.96
N LEU A 224 10.27 -7.58 9.35
CA LEU A 224 10.82 -7.61 8.00
C LEU A 224 9.85 -7.04 6.95
N PRO A 225 8.54 -7.37 6.95
CA PRO A 225 7.59 -6.74 6.03
C PRO A 225 7.55 -5.22 6.19
N ALA A 226 7.58 -4.68 7.41
CA ALA A 226 7.61 -3.24 7.63
C ALA A 226 8.85 -2.57 7.02
N LEU A 227 10.03 -3.16 7.18
CA LEU A 227 11.26 -2.61 6.61
C LEU A 227 11.25 -2.70 5.07
N ILE A 228 10.94 -3.87 4.53
CA ILE A 228 10.98 -4.13 3.08
C ILE A 228 9.92 -3.32 2.35
N LEU A 229 8.71 -3.22 2.90
CA LEU A 229 7.61 -2.52 2.23
C LEU A 229 7.65 -1.02 2.46
N SER A 230 8.21 -0.53 3.56
CA SER A 230 8.55 0.91 3.69
C SER A 230 9.57 1.31 2.63
N TYR A 231 10.61 0.49 2.40
CA TYR A 231 11.54 0.68 1.28
C TYR A 231 10.78 0.69 -0.05
N ALA A 232 9.94 -0.32 -0.32
CA ALA A 232 9.28 -0.47 -1.61
C ALA A 232 8.29 0.68 -1.92
N LEU A 233 7.56 1.16 -0.91
CA LEU A 233 6.66 2.30 -1.03
C LEU A 233 7.41 3.58 -1.40
N MET A 234 8.54 3.84 -0.74
CA MET A 234 9.36 5.03 -1.02
C MET A 234 10.11 4.91 -2.34
N GLU A 235 10.56 3.72 -2.69
CA GLU A 235 11.10 3.45 -4.02
C GLU A 235 10.06 3.71 -5.11
N GLY A 236 8.79 3.39 -4.85
CA GLY A 236 7.65 3.76 -5.70
C GLY A 236 7.50 5.27 -5.84
N ASN A 237 7.40 5.99 -4.71
CA ASN A 237 7.26 7.44 -4.70
C ASN A 237 8.44 8.15 -5.40
N TRP A 238 9.67 7.70 -5.12
CA TRP A 238 10.87 8.21 -5.78
C TRP A 238 10.81 8.04 -7.30
N LYS A 239 10.38 6.87 -7.77
CA LYS A 239 10.23 6.59 -9.19
C LYS A 239 9.10 7.38 -9.81
N GLN A 240 7.98 7.57 -9.12
CA GLN A 240 6.81 8.29 -9.61
C GLN A 240 7.04 9.82 -9.69
N HIS A 241 7.87 10.36 -8.81
CA HIS A 241 8.27 11.77 -8.74
C HIS A 241 9.75 11.99 -9.13
N ILE A 242 10.26 11.16 -10.05
CA ILE A 242 11.67 11.24 -10.47
C ILE A 242 11.94 12.52 -11.27
N PHE A 243 10.95 13.00 -12.04
CA PHE A 243 11.01 14.24 -12.80
C PHE A 243 10.14 15.29 -12.11
N VAL A 244 10.79 16.32 -11.57
CA VAL A 244 10.13 17.50 -10.99
C VAL A 244 10.73 18.73 -11.64
N ASP A 245 9.91 19.51 -12.35
CA ASP A 245 10.30 20.81 -12.90
C ASP A 245 10.55 21.80 -11.74
N PRO A 246 11.78 22.33 -11.57
CA PRO A 246 12.07 23.29 -10.51
C PRO A 246 11.33 24.63 -10.67
N ASP A 247 10.92 24.98 -11.89
CA ASP A 247 10.22 26.25 -12.16
C ASP A 247 8.71 26.13 -11.94
N ASP A 248 8.16 24.91 -11.90
CA ASP A 248 6.73 24.63 -11.74
C ASP A 248 6.48 23.30 -10.98
N PRO A 249 6.97 23.16 -9.73
CA PRO A 249 7.00 21.89 -9.02
C PRO A 249 5.64 21.41 -8.50
N ASP A 250 4.65 22.29 -8.42
CA ASP A 250 3.28 21.97 -7.96
C ASP A 250 2.43 21.38 -9.10
N ASN A 251 2.84 21.57 -10.35
CA ASN A 251 2.09 21.11 -11.49
C ASN A 251 2.21 19.58 -11.65
N PRO A 252 1.13 18.80 -11.49
CA PRO A 252 1.18 17.33 -11.56
C PRO A 252 1.73 16.81 -12.89
N TYR A 253 1.51 17.53 -13.99
CA TYR A 253 2.03 17.17 -15.32
C TYR A 253 3.56 17.31 -15.45
N LYS A 254 4.20 17.97 -14.48
CA LYS A 254 5.63 18.26 -14.45
C LYS A 254 6.35 17.74 -13.21
N SER A 255 5.60 17.31 -12.20
CA SER A 255 6.11 16.67 -10.98
C SER A 255 5.89 15.16 -10.95
N THR A 256 5.20 14.61 -11.96
CA THR A 256 4.95 13.18 -12.16
C THR A 256 4.96 12.80 -13.64
N TYR A 257 4.92 11.50 -13.96
CA TYR A 257 4.73 11.00 -15.32
C TYR A 257 3.85 9.76 -15.34
N THR A 258 3.30 9.46 -16.51
CA THR A 258 2.47 8.29 -16.77
C THR A 258 3.25 7.25 -17.57
N CYS A 259 3.22 5.99 -17.12
CA CYS A 259 3.91 4.86 -17.74
C CYS A 259 2.92 3.72 -18.03
N ILE A 260 2.40 3.71 -19.26
CA ILE A 260 1.30 2.85 -19.71
C ILE A 260 1.76 1.87 -20.80
N ASN A 261 0.89 0.95 -21.18
CA ASN A 261 1.18 -0.15 -22.11
C ASN A 261 2.39 -1.01 -21.68
N THR A 262 2.50 -1.23 -20.37
CA THR A 262 3.49 -2.15 -19.82
C THR A 262 2.79 -3.43 -19.36
N SER A 263 3.48 -4.56 -19.48
CA SER A 263 2.96 -5.84 -18.98
C SER A 263 2.69 -5.84 -17.47
N THR A 264 3.28 -4.88 -16.74
CA THR A 264 3.09 -4.70 -15.31
C THR A 264 1.88 -3.85 -14.96
N ASN A 265 1.35 -3.02 -15.88
CA ASN A 265 0.23 -2.12 -15.55
C ASN A 265 -1.06 -2.90 -15.20
N ALA A 266 -1.33 -3.99 -15.94
CA ALA A 266 -2.39 -4.98 -15.64
C ALA A 266 -2.28 -5.63 -14.27
N LEU A 267 -1.07 -5.69 -13.73
CA LEU A 267 -0.78 -6.35 -12.45
C LEU A 267 -0.92 -5.39 -11.28
N ASN A 268 -1.02 -4.10 -11.58
CA ASN A 268 -0.88 -3.00 -10.64
C ASN A 268 -2.13 -2.13 -10.59
N PHE A 269 -3.32 -2.67 -10.84
CA PHE A 269 -4.52 -1.84 -10.87
C PHE A 269 -4.40 -0.64 -11.83
N ASN A 270 -3.60 -0.72 -12.89
CA ASN A 270 -3.25 0.41 -13.77
C ASN A 270 -2.46 1.55 -13.11
N ASP A 271 -1.64 1.28 -12.09
CA ASP A 271 -0.81 2.24 -11.34
C ASP A 271 0.08 3.18 -12.20
N GLY A 272 0.24 2.87 -13.49
CA GLY A 272 0.95 3.69 -14.45
C GLY A 272 0.29 5.03 -14.79
N TYR A 273 -1.02 5.22 -14.59
CA TYR A 273 -1.73 6.49 -14.82
C TYR A 273 -1.55 7.48 -13.66
N HIS A 274 -0.29 7.74 -13.29
CA HIS A 274 0.04 8.47 -12.07
C HIS A 274 -0.22 9.98 -12.19
N VAL A 275 -0.02 10.59 -13.37
CA VAL A 275 -0.36 12.01 -13.60
C VAL A 275 -1.86 12.22 -13.41
N GLU A 276 -2.67 11.38 -14.05
CA GLU A 276 -4.13 11.42 -13.94
C GLU A 276 -4.58 11.20 -12.50
N HIS A 277 -3.87 10.35 -11.76
CA HIS A 277 -4.12 10.10 -10.36
C HIS A 277 -3.89 11.34 -9.47
N HIS A 278 -2.82 12.11 -9.69
CA HIS A 278 -2.62 13.38 -8.96
C HIS A 278 -3.59 14.48 -9.39
N VAL A 279 -4.01 14.50 -10.66
CA VAL A 279 -5.01 15.47 -11.15
C VAL A 279 -6.39 15.18 -10.55
N ASN A 280 -6.76 13.91 -10.42
CA ASN A 280 -8.00 13.50 -9.78
C ASN A 280 -7.84 12.15 -9.06
N PRO A 281 -7.55 12.16 -7.74
CA PRO A 281 -7.28 10.94 -6.99
C PRO A 281 -8.49 10.02 -6.84
N ASN A 282 -9.70 10.54 -7.08
CA ASN A 282 -10.92 9.75 -7.05
C ASN A 282 -11.18 8.97 -8.35
N LEU A 283 -10.41 9.22 -9.42
CA LEU A 283 -10.55 8.47 -10.65
C LEU A 283 -10.16 7.01 -10.42
N PRO A 284 -11.03 6.07 -10.82
CA PRO A 284 -10.64 4.68 -10.82
C PRO A 284 -9.63 4.43 -11.94
N TRP A 285 -8.56 3.71 -11.60
CA TRP A 285 -7.43 3.46 -12.48
C TRP A 285 -7.78 2.54 -13.66
N TYR A 286 -8.93 1.86 -13.59
CA TYR A 286 -9.45 0.99 -14.65
C TYR A 286 -10.32 1.74 -15.66
N MET A 287 -9.74 2.66 -16.44
CA MET A 287 -10.40 3.18 -17.65
C MET A 287 -10.77 2.02 -18.58
#